data_AF-A0A1J3GXD7-F1
#
_entry.id   AF-A0A1J3GXD7-F1
#
_cell.length_a   1.000
_cell.length_b   1.000
_cell.length_c   1.000
_cell.angle_alpha   90.00
_cell.angle_beta   90.00
_cell.angle_gamma   90.00
#
_symmetry.space_group_name_H-M   'P 1'
#
loop_
_entity.id
_entity.type
_entity.pdbx_description
1 polymer ?
#
loop_
_entity_poly.entity_id
_entity_poly.type
_entity_poly.pdbx_seq_one_letter_code
_entity_poly.pdbx_strand_id
1 'polypeptide(L)'
;MSMRRNKAEGKRSLREMSEGEEEEEEEEEEQEDDSFEEEETLEKKQKGKSTSNNTSSSGVCQIESCTVDMSRAKHYHKRHKVCEFHAKAPLVRISGRHQRFCQQCSRFHDLGEFDEAKRSCRRRLAGHNERRRKSTNE
;
A
#
# COMPACT_ATOMS: atom_id res chain seq x y z
N MET A 1 16.51 -31.68 -72.73
CA MET A 1 15.15 -31.18 -72.47
C MET A 1 14.76 -31.59 -71.06
N SER A 2 14.89 -30.70 -70.08
CA SER A 2 14.60 -31.00 -68.67
C SER A 2 13.30 -30.34 -68.26
N MET A 3 12.38 -31.14 -67.73
CA MET A 3 11.03 -30.74 -67.38
C MET A 3 10.99 -29.81 -66.17
N ARG A 4 10.04 -28.87 -66.25
CA ARG A 4 9.68 -27.84 -65.27
C ARG A 4 9.18 -28.48 -63.96
N ARG A 5 9.55 -27.89 -62.81
CA ARG A 5 8.92 -28.16 -61.51
C ARG A 5 8.62 -26.84 -60.80
N ASN A 6 7.50 -26.85 -60.07
CA ASN A 6 6.61 -25.73 -59.84
C ASN A 6 6.88 -24.94 -58.55
N LYS A 7 6.52 -23.65 -58.63
CA LYS A 7 6.07 -22.69 -57.62
C LYS A 7 5.65 -23.27 -56.26
N ALA A 8 6.36 -22.89 -55.20
CA ALA A 8 5.83 -22.79 -53.84
C ALA A 8 6.30 -21.47 -53.22
N GLU A 9 5.33 -20.77 -52.65
CA GLU A 9 5.41 -19.44 -52.08
C GLU A 9 5.97 -19.50 -50.66
N GLY A 10 6.63 -18.43 -50.21
CA GLY A 10 7.12 -18.33 -48.84
C GLY A 10 7.99 -17.10 -48.62
N LYS A 11 7.39 -15.92 -48.78
CA LYS A 11 8.05 -14.62 -48.68
C LYS A 11 8.44 -14.33 -47.22
N ARG A 12 9.74 -14.22 -46.98
CA ARG A 12 10.42 -13.04 -46.41
C ARG A 12 9.57 -12.17 -45.46
N SER A 13 9.83 -12.22 -44.15
CA SER A 13 9.63 -11.08 -43.24
C SER A 13 10.29 -11.34 -41.88
N LEU A 14 11.58 -11.00 -41.78
CA LEU A 14 12.19 -10.58 -40.53
C LEU A 14 11.65 -9.16 -40.28
N ARG A 15 10.82 -8.97 -39.25
CA ARG A 15 10.47 -7.63 -38.79
C ARG A 15 10.54 -7.60 -37.28
N GLU A 16 11.43 -6.72 -36.84
CA GLU A 16 11.62 -6.22 -35.50
C GLU A 16 10.31 -5.73 -34.91
N MET A 17 10.10 -6.02 -33.62
CA MET A 17 9.21 -5.29 -32.73
C MET A 17 10.00 -5.03 -31.45
N SER A 18 10.87 -4.03 -31.57
CA SER A 18 11.15 -3.08 -30.49
C SER A 18 9.84 -2.39 -30.12
N GLU A 19 9.70 -2.00 -28.85
CA GLU A 19 8.61 -1.19 -28.26
C GLU A 19 7.46 -2.00 -27.62
N GLY A 20 7.10 -1.58 -26.39
CA GLY A 20 6.23 -2.24 -25.43
C GLY A 20 6.73 -1.92 -24.02
N GLU A 21 6.97 -0.65 -23.74
CA GLU A 21 6.04 0.26 -23.04
C GLU A 21 6.28 0.19 -21.53
N GLU A 22 6.83 1.30 -21.03
CA GLU A 22 7.07 1.62 -19.63
C GLU A 22 5.71 1.85 -18.97
N GLU A 23 5.21 0.90 -18.18
CA GLU A 23 4.05 1.13 -17.32
C GLU A 23 4.54 1.73 -15.98
N GLU A 24 4.83 3.03 -16.00
CA GLU A 24 4.78 3.88 -14.82
C GLU A 24 3.31 4.15 -14.49
N GLU A 25 2.69 3.32 -13.65
CA GLU A 25 1.41 3.67 -13.03
C GLU A 25 1.69 4.46 -11.74
N GLU A 26 1.69 5.79 -11.88
CA GLU A 26 1.48 6.74 -10.80
C GLU A 26 0.05 6.60 -10.27
N GLU A 27 -0.14 5.96 -9.11
CA GLU A 27 -1.39 6.07 -8.37
C GLU A 27 -1.38 7.41 -7.59
N GLU A 28 -1.76 8.48 -8.29
CA GLU A 28 -2.35 9.69 -7.70
C GLU A 28 -3.76 9.34 -7.20
N GLU A 29 -3.88 8.92 -5.93
CA GLU A 29 -5.18 8.99 -5.26
C GLU A 29 -5.30 10.35 -4.57
N GLU A 30 -6.00 11.23 -5.29
CA GLU A 30 -6.50 12.51 -4.83
C GLU A 30 -7.30 12.39 -3.53
N GLN A 31 -7.29 13.51 -2.84
CA GLN A 31 -7.73 13.74 -1.50
C GLN A 31 -9.21 14.10 -1.52
N GLU A 32 -10.11 13.18 -1.17
CA GLU A 32 -11.47 13.56 -0.79
C GLU A 32 -11.48 13.99 0.68
N ASP A 33 -11.43 15.31 0.82
CA ASP A 33 -11.90 16.04 1.99
C ASP A 33 -13.43 15.90 2.04
N ASP A 34 -13.93 15.30 3.11
CA ASP A 34 -15.29 15.57 3.57
C ASP A 34 -15.15 16.00 5.03
N SER A 35 -15.02 17.31 5.19
CA SER A 35 -15.22 17.99 6.45
C SER A 35 -16.70 17.88 6.84
N PHE A 36 -17.05 16.90 7.67
CA PHE A 36 -18.26 16.97 8.48
C PHE A 36 -17.87 17.15 9.94
N GLU A 37 -17.99 18.39 10.42
CA GLU A 37 -18.11 18.69 11.83
C GLU A 37 -19.49 18.24 12.29
N GLU A 38 -19.59 17.35 13.27
CA GLU A 38 -20.71 17.40 14.20
C GLU A 38 -20.35 16.83 15.56
N GLU A 39 -21.03 17.40 16.53
CA GLU A 39 -20.77 17.49 17.96
C GLU A 39 -20.95 16.20 18.78
N GLU A 40 -20.55 16.34 20.04
CA GLU A 40 -20.83 15.47 21.17
C GLU A 40 -22.17 14.74 21.11
N THR A 41 -22.12 13.45 21.43
CA THR A 41 -23.12 12.89 22.33
C THR A 41 -22.44 12.13 23.46
N LEU A 42 -22.54 12.71 24.65
CA LEU A 42 -22.37 12.02 25.92
C LEU A 42 -23.48 10.95 26.05
N GLU A 43 -23.10 9.78 26.54
CA GLU A 43 -23.79 8.99 27.58
C GLU A 43 -23.84 7.46 27.35
N LYS A 44 -23.06 6.78 28.20
CA LYS A 44 -23.35 5.54 28.95
C LYS A 44 -23.83 4.29 28.19
N LYS A 45 -22.97 3.25 28.23
CA LYS A 45 -23.34 1.94 28.80
C LYS A 45 -22.13 1.09 29.18
N GLN A 46 -22.00 0.83 30.48
CA GLN A 46 -21.10 -0.18 31.04
C GLN A 46 -21.58 -1.58 30.66
N LYS A 47 -20.78 -2.33 29.89
CA LYS A 47 -20.67 -3.80 30.02
C LYS A 47 -19.44 -4.31 29.25
N GLY A 48 -18.44 -4.80 29.96
CA GLY A 48 -17.29 -5.44 29.33
C GLY A 48 -16.09 -5.52 30.26
N LYS A 49 -15.97 -6.63 31.00
CA LYS A 49 -14.78 -6.96 31.78
C LYS A 49 -13.70 -7.40 30.78
N SER A 50 -12.86 -6.47 30.35
CA SER A 50 -11.67 -6.76 29.53
C SER A 50 -10.44 -6.26 30.27
N THR A 51 -9.66 -7.21 30.78
CA THR A 51 -8.33 -7.01 31.33
C THR A 51 -7.38 -6.57 30.23
N SER A 52 -7.21 -5.25 30.06
CA SER A 52 -6.14 -4.69 29.23
C SER A 52 -5.68 -3.40 29.89
N ASN A 53 -4.44 -3.38 30.38
CA ASN A 53 -3.76 -2.20 30.92
C ASN A 53 -3.84 -1.04 29.92
N ASN A 54 -4.84 -0.18 30.05
CA ASN A 54 -4.93 1.05 29.30
C ASN A 54 -4.29 2.15 30.15
N THR A 55 -2.97 2.07 30.26
CA THR A 55 -2.16 3.26 30.59
C THR A 55 -2.50 4.29 29.54
N SER A 56 -3.19 5.33 29.99
CA SER A 56 -3.63 6.58 29.38
C SER A 56 -2.49 7.36 28.69
N SER A 57 -1.79 6.67 27.80
CA SER A 57 -0.80 7.19 26.87
C SER A 57 -1.55 7.63 25.61
N SER A 58 -2.12 8.83 25.77
CA SER A 58 -2.06 9.95 24.84
C SER A 58 -2.36 9.60 23.39
N GLY A 59 -3.46 10.19 22.89
CA GLY A 59 -3.81 10.20 21.47
C GLY A 59 -2.79 10.97 20.64
N VAL A 60 -1.52 10.60 20.68
CA VAL A 60 -0.45 11.14 19.85
C VAL A 60 0.13 10.02 19.01
N CYS A 61 0.72 10.40 17.88
CA CYS A 61 1.37 9.46 17.00
C CYS A 61 2.61 8.82 17.64
N GLN A 62 2.85 7.53 17.38
CA GLN A 62 4.00 6.80 17.94
C GLN A 62 5.34 7.11 17.27
N ILE A 63 5.37 7.94 16.23
CA ILE A 63 6.59 8.27 15.47
C ILE A 63 7.46 9.23 16.27
N GLU A 64 8.78 9.03 16.22
CA GLU A 64 9.75 9.92 16.87
C GLU A 64 9.51 11.36 16.45
N SER A 65 9.54 12.28 17.41
CA SER A 65 9.29 13.72 17.21
C SER A 65 7.90 14.11 16.66
N CYS A 66 6.96 13.16 16.52
CA CYS A 66 5.60 13.49 16.12
C CYS A 66 4.73 13.79 17.34
N THR A 67 4.22 15.01 17.43
CA THR A 67 3.29 15.44 18.51
C THR A 67 1.87 15.64 18.01
N VAL A 68 1.53 15.12 16.83
CA VAL A 68 0.20 15.26 16.23
C VAL A 68 -0.84 14.58 17.12
N ASP A 69 -1.85 15.35 17.53
CA ASP A 69 -3.02 14.83 18.23
C ASP A 69 -3.89 14.00 17.28
N MET A 70 -4.29 12.84 17.77
CA MET A 70 -5.07 11.80 17.12
C MET A 70 -6.44 11.65 17.77
N SER A 71 -6.82 12.52 18.71
CA SER A 71 -8.15 12.58 19.34
C SER A 71 -9.28 12.64 18.30
N ARG A 72 -9.09 13.41 17.22
CA ARG A 72 -10.03 13.54 16.09
C ARG A 72 -9.69 12.66 14.87
N ALA A 73 -8.65 11.84 14.94
CA ALA A 73 -8.27 10.98 13.81
C ALA A 73 -9.26 9.83 13.55
N LYS A 74 -9.29 9.33 12.31
CA LYS A 74 -10.09 8.14 11.93
C LYS A 74 -9.72 6.92 12.79
N HIS A 75 -10.66 5.99 13.00
CA HIS A 75 -10.47 4.83 13.89
C HIS A 75 -9.24 3.98 13.53
N TYR A 76 -8.98 3.79 12.23
CA TYR A 76 -7.79 3.07 11.74
C TYR A 76 -6.48 3.68 12.29
N HIS A 77 -6.33 5.00 12.13
CA HIS A 77 -5.18 5.74 12.63
C HIS A 77 -5.04 5.59 14.14
N LYS A 78 -6.13 5.80 14.89
CA LYS A 78 -6.17 5.62 16.36
C LYS A 78 -5.73 4.22 16.80
N ARG A 79 -6.26 3.18 16.17
CA ARG A 79 -5.92 1.78 16.48
C ARG A 79 -4.44 1.49 16.28
N HIS A 80 -3.83 2.06 15.24
CA HIS A 80 -2.44 1.83 14.88
C HIS A 80 -1.48 2.90 15.43
N LYS A 81 -1.99 3.87 16.21
CA LYS A 81 -1.22 4.99 16.79
C LYS A 81 -0.32 5.68 15.75
N VAL A 82 -0.80 5.81 14.51
CA VAL A 82 -0.11 6.50 13.42
C VAL A 82 -1.01 7.59 12.86
N CYS A 83 -0.51 8.81 12.72
CA CYS A 83 -1.27 9.88 12.09
C CYS A 83 -1.37 9.65 10.57
N GLU A 84 -2.31 10.33 9.91
CA GLU A 84 -2.53 10.16 8.48
C GLU A 84 -1.29 10.46 7.65
N PHE A 85 -0.54 11.50 8.01
CA PHE A 85 0.73 11.85 7.37
C PHE A 85 1.73 10.69 7.41
N HIS A 86 1.99 10.12 8.60
CA HIS A 86 2.96 9.03 8.74
C HIS A 86 2.48 7.68 8.21
N ALA A 87 1.16 7.49 8.09
CA ALA A 87 0.61 6.32 7.41
C ALA A 87 0.92 6.35 5.90
N LYS A 88 1.00 7.56 5.32
CA LYS A 88 1.26 7.78 3.88
C LYS A 88 2.71 8.13 3.57
N ALA A 89 3.50 8.56 4.56
CA ALA A 89 4.87 9.00 4.39
C ALA A 89 5.74 7.90 3.73
N PRO A 90 6.57 8.25 2.73
CA PRO A 90 7.46 7.29 2.08
C PRO A 90 8.58 6.85 3.02
N LEU A 91 8.95 7.68 3.99
CA LEU A 91 10.03 7.45 4.93
C LEU A 91 9.70 8.06 6.30
N VAL A 92 9.91 7.30 7.36
CA VAL A 92 9.87 7.75 8.76
C VAL A 92 11.09 7.23 9.52
N ARG A 93 11.54 7.97 10.53
CA ARG A 93 12.62 7.50 11.41
C ARG A 93 12.03 6.96 12.71
N ILE A 94 12.32 5.70 13.02
CA ILE A 94 11.89 5.01 14.25
C ILE A 94 13.10 4.23 14.79
N SER A 95 13.45 4.46 16.05
CA SER A 95 14.61 3.88 16.72
C SER A 95 15.91 4.08 15.94
N GLY A 96 16.06 5.24 15.28
CA GLY A 96 17.22 5.56 14.45
C GLY A 96 17.31 4.83 13.10
N ARG A 97 16.30 4.04 12.71
CA ARG A 97 16.24 3.35 11.41
C ARG A 97 15.19 3.99 10.52
N HIS A 98 15.45 4.00 9.21
CA HIS A 98 14.47 4.43 8.22
C HIS A 98 13.48 3.29 7.94
N GLN A 99 12.21 3.59 8.18
CA GLN A 99 11.11 2.65 8.05
C GLN A 99 9.97 3.26 7.24
N ARG A 100 9.07 2.43 6.76
CA ARG A 100 7.82 2.83 6.10
C ARG A 100 6.66 2.00 6.62
N PHE A 101 5.49 2.61 6.68
CA PHE A 101 4.27 1.93 7.11
C PHE A 101 3.74 1.03 5.99
N CYS A 102 3.60 -0.27 6.26
CA CYS A 102 2.97 -1.21 5.34
C CYS A 102 1.47 -1.23 5.56
N GLN A 103 0.69 -0.76 4.59
CA GLN A 103 -0.77 -0.69 4.67
C GLN A 103 -1.41 -2.07 4.89
N GLN A 104 -0.84 -3.11 4.29
CA GLN A 104 -1.36 -4.48 4.36
C GLN A 104 -1.01 -5.22 5.66
N CYS A 105 0.04 -4.77 6.36
CA CYS A 105 0.45 -5.34 7.63
C CYS A 105 0.04 -4.47 8.83
N SER A 106 -0.34 -3.23 8.57
CA SER A 106 -0.54 -2.17 9.57
C SER A 106 0.64 -2.04 10.56
N ARG A 107 1.87 -2.16 10.04
CA ARG A 107 3.13 -2.13 10.82
C ARG A 107 4.24 -1.42 10.04
N PHE A 108 5.20 -0.89 10.77
CA PHE A 108 6.43 -0.34 10.19
C PHE A 108 7.42 -1.46 9.85
N HIS A 109 7.98 -1.36 8.65
CA HIS A 109 9.03 -2.23 8.14
C HIS A 109 10.20 -1.36 7.68
N ASP A 110 11.40 -1.92 7.63
CA ASP A 110 12.56 -1.21 7.11
C ASP A 110 12.36 -0.89 5.62
N LEU A 111 12.90 0.24 5.14
CA LEU A 111 12.72 0.64 3.73
C LEU A 111 13.18 -0.42 2.73
N GLY A 112 14.21 -1.21 3.07
CA GLY A 112 14.70 -2.30 2.23
C GLY A 112 13.69 -3.45 2.01
N GLU A 113 12.60 -3.50 2.77
CA GLU A 113 11.52 -4.49 2.59
C GLU A 113 10.46 -4.07 1.56
N PHE A 114 10.60 -2.90 0.95
CA PHE A 114 9.67 -2.34 -0.03
C PHE A 114 10.28 -2.26 -1.42
N ASP A 115 9.42 -2.28 -2.43
CA ASP A 115 9.71 -1.80 -3.77
C ASP A 115 9.07 -0.41 -3.81
N GLU A 116 9.84 0.68 -3.85
CA GLU A 116 9.40 2.06 -3.53
C GLU A 116 8.05 2.45 -4.18
N ALA A 117 7.81 1.97 -5.40
CA ALA A 117 6.57 2.07 -6.16
C ALA A 117 5.31 1.52 -5.46
N LYS A 118 5.43 0.65 -4.45
CA LYS A 118 4.31 -0.02 -3.78
C LYS A 118 4.31 0.25 -2.27
N ARG A 119 3.12 0.49 -1.72
CA ARG A 119 2.89 0.81 -0.29
C ARG A 119 2.79 -0.43 0.62
N SER A 120 3.04 -1.62 0.09
CA SER A 120 3.03 -2.88 0.84
C SER A 120 4.40 -3.56 0.76
N CYS A 121 4.80 -4.24 1.84
CA CYS A 121 6.09 -4.93 1.87
C CYS A 121 6.11 -6.10 0.86
N ARG A 122 7.30 -6.40 0.31
CA ARG A 122 7.52 -7.44 -0.70
C ARG A 122 6.89 -8.78 -0.35
N ARG A 123 7.02 -9.18 0.92
CA ARG A 123 6.46 -10.43 1.46
C ARG A 123 4.95 -10.53 1.26
N ARG A 124 4.21 -9.44 1.48
CA ARG A 124 2.75 -9.43 1.32
C ARG A 124 2.36 -9.28 -0.15
N LEU A 125 3.08 -8.47 -0.90
CA LEU A 125 2.84 -8.23 -2.32
C LEU A 125 2.98 -9.51 -3.14
N ALA A 126 4.02 -10.33 -2.88
CA ALA A 126 4.22 -11.62 -3.55
C ALA A 126 2.99 -12.53 -3.44
N GLY A 127 2.43 -12.66 -2.24
CA GLY A 127 1.23 -13.48 -2.03
C GLY A 127 -0.04 -12.90 -2.66
N HIS A 128 -0.15 -11.57 -2.79
CA HIS A 128 -1.25 -10.94 -3.52
C HIS A 128 -1.14 -11.22 -5.03
N ASN A 129 0.06 -11.05 -5.60
CA ASN A 129 0.31 -11.29 -7.02
C ASN A 129 0.07 -12.74 -7.42
N GLU A 130 0.45 -13.70 -6.58
CA GLU A 130 0.20 -15.12 -6.84
C GLU A 130 -1.31 -15.43 -6.92
N ARG A 131 -2.13 -14.87 -6.02
CA ARG A 131 -3.58 -15.06 -6.07
C ARG A 131 -4.21 -14.42 -7.30
N ARG A 132 -3.77 -13.22 -7.69
CA ARG A 132 -4.23 -12.54 -8.91
C ARG A 132 -3.91 -13.34 -10.17
N ARG A 133 -2.72 -13.94 -10.26
CA ARG A 133 -2.34 -14.79 -11.41
C ARG A 133 -3.20 -16.05 -11.52
N LYS A 134 -3.69 -16.59 -10.40
CA LYS A 134 -4.57 -17.77 -10.39
C LYS A 134 -6.00 -17.46 -10.80
N SER A 135 -6.52 -16.28 -10.45
CA SER A 135 -7.91 -15.89 -10.75
C SER A 135 -8.19 -15.54 -12.21
N THR A 136 -7.17 -15.30 -13.03
CA THR A 136 -7.33 -14.97 -14.46
C THR A 136 -7.27 -16.21 -15.37
N ASN A 137 -6.86 -17.36 -14.83
CA ASN A 137 -6.66 -18.59 -15.59
C ASN A 137 -7.78 -19.63 -15.36
N GLU A 138 -8.95 -19.18 -14.89
CA GLU A 138 -10.14 -20.01 -14.67
C GLU A 138 -11.38 -19.33 -15.25
#